data_AF-A0A832ZGK2-F1
#
_entry.id   AF-A0A832ZGK2-F1
#
_cell.length_a   1.000
_cell.length_b   1.000
_cell.length_c   1.000
_cell.angle_alpha   90.00
_cell.angle_beta   90.00
_cell.angle_gamma   90.00
#
_symmetry.space_group_name_H-M   'P 1'
#
loop_
_entity.id
_entity.type
_entity.pdbx_description
1 polymer ?
#
loop_
_entity_poly.entity_id
_entity_poly.type
_entity_poly.pdbx_seq_one_letter_code
_entity_poly.pdbx_strand_id
1 'polypeptide(L)'
;VTTNDGSYGMKGFTTHALQKLIDEGRKIDLVHAVGPAIMMKFIAELTKPYGIKTVASLNPIMVDGTGMCGACRVTVGGEIKFACVDGPEFDAHQVDWDELMKRLDYYRDLEKISFEKWKREMGMV
;
A
#
# COMPACT_ATOMS: atom_id res chain seq x y z
N VAL A 1 -17.58 -2.56 6.64
CA VAL A 1 -17.12 -1.20 6.26
C VAL A 1 -16.67 -0.47 7.51
N THR A 2 -15.54 0.23 7.43
CA THR A 2 -15.01 1.05 8.51
C THR A 2 -14.90 2.50 8.06
N THR A 3 -15.20 3.47 8.93
CA THR A 3 -14.81 4.87 8.72
C THR A 3 -14.00 5.38 9.91
N ASN A 4 -12.96 6.16 9.63
CA ASN A 4 -12.04 6.62 10.68
C ASN A 4 -12.75 7.45 11.76
N ASP A 5 -13.71 8.27 11.36
CA ASP A 5 -14.49 9.15 12.24
C ASP A 5 -15.72 8.45 12.86
N GLY A 6 -16.13 7.30 12.34
CA GLY A 6 -17.34 6.59 12.76
C GLY A 6 -18.63 7.13 12.15
N SER A 7 -18.55 7.99 11.14
CA SER A 7 -19.72 8.49 10.40
C SER A 7 -20.58 7.38 9.77
N TYR A 8 -20.00 6.21 9.49
CA TYR A 8 -20.73 5.06 8.96
C TYR A 8 -20.05 3.72 9.30
N GLY A 9 -20.84 2.72 9.70
CA GLY A 9 -20.33 1.38 9.99
C GLY A 9 -19.47 1.33 11.26
N MET A 10 -18.36 0.58 11.22
CA MET A 10 -17.45 0.45 12.36
C MET A 10 -16.48 1.64 12.39
N LYS A 11 -16.38 2.33 13.53
CA LYS A 11 -15.38 3.37 13.73
C LYS A 11 -13.97 2.77 13.79
N GLY A 12 -13.03 3.31 13.01
CA GLY A 12 -11.60 2.96 13.04
C GLY A 12 -11.03 2.60 11.67
N PHE A 13 -9.79 2.10 11.68
CA PHE A 13 -9.08 1.60 10.49
C PHE A 13 -9.47 0.17 10.13
N THR A 14 -9.12 -0.24 8.90
CA THR A 14 -9.25 -1.62 8.40
C THR A 14 -8.59 -2.66 9.29
N THR A 15 -7.45 -2.33 9.93
CA THR A 15 -6.76 -3.19 10.90
C THR A 15 -7.61 -3.53 12.13
N HIS A 16 -8.47 -2.63 12.61
CA HIS A 16 -9.35 -2.91 13.76
C HIS A 16 -10.40 -3.96 13.40
N ALA A 17 -11.00 -3.84 12.21
CA ALA A 17 -11.95 -4.83 11.73
C ALA A 17 -11.30 -6.20 11.53
N LEU A 18 -10.07 -6.24 11.00
CA LEU A 18 -9.33 -7.49 10.83
C LEU A 18 -8.93 -8.12 12.17
N GLN A 19 -8.41 -7.33 13.12
CA GLN A 19 -8.07 -7.83 14.47
C GLN A 19 -9.30 -8.42 15.17
N LYS A 20 -10.47 -7.77 15.07
CA LYS A 20 -11.72 -8.30 15.63
C LYS A 20 -12.07 -9.69 15.08
N LEU A 21 -11.90 -9.92 13.78
CA LEU A 21 -12.16 -11.23 13.17
C LEU A 21 -11.18 -12.29 13.68
N ILE A 22 -9.91 -11.93 13.87
CA ILE A 22 -8.89 -12.80 14.44
C ILE A 22 -9.24 -13.16 15.89
N ASP A 23 -9.61 -12.17 16.71
CA ASP A 23 -9.99 -12.35 18.12
C ASP A 23 -11.24 -13.21 18.29
N GLU A 24 -12.18 -13.12 17.34
CA GLU A 24 -13.39 -13.96 17.29
C GLU A 24 -13.09 -15.42 16.90
N GLY A 25 -11.83 -15.77 16.64
CA GLY A 25 -11.43 -17.12 16.25
C GLY A 25 -11.90 -17.51 14.84
N ARG A 26 -12.16 -16.52 13.98
CA ARG A 26 -12.55 -16.79 12.58
C ARG A 26 -11.41 -17.47 11.85
N LYS A 27 -11.69 -18.57 11.17
CA LYS A 27 -10.74 -19.20 10.25
C LYS A 27 -10.47 -18.24 9.07
N ILE A 28 -9.23 -17.79 8.94
CA ILE A 28 -8.78 -16.92 7.85
C ILE A 28 -7.56 -17.58 7.21
N ASP A 29 -7.74 -18.09 5.99
CA ASP A 29 -6.66 -18.77 5.25
C ASP A 29 -5.77 -17.79 4.45
N LEU A 30 -6.29 -16.60 4.12
CA LEU A 30 -5.62 -15.59 3.30
C LEU A 30 -6.19 -14.20 3.60
N VAL A 31 -5.31 -13.19 3.66
CA VAL A 31 -5.66 -11.77 3.60
C VAL A 31 -5.12 -11.17 2.31
N HIS A 32 -5.93 -10.39 1.61
CA HIS A 32 -5.53 -9.63 0.42
C HIS A 32 -5.72 -8.14 0.70
N ALA A 33 -4.65 -7.35 0.57
CA ALA A 33 -4.61 -5.95 0.94
C ALA A 33 -4.33 -5.07 -0.29
N VAL A 34 -5.24 -4.12 -0.54
CA VAL A 34 -5.09 -3.11 -1.60
C VAL A 34 -5.49 -1.76 -1.02
N GLY A 35 -4.60 -0.78 -1.08
CA GLY A 35 -4.84 0.55 -0.52
C GLY A 35 -3.56 1.36 -0.41
N PRO A 36 -3.55 2.43 0.43
CA PRO A 36 -2.33 3.18 0.71
C PRO A 36 -1.22 2.27 1.25
N ALA A 37 0.03 2.50 0.86
CA ALA A 37 1.17 1.68 1.28
C ALA A 37 1.26 1.52 2.80
N ILE A 38 0.98 2.59 3.55
CA ILE A 38 0.94 2.56 5.02
C ILE A 38 -0.15 1.64 5.58
N MET A 39 -1.31 1.56 4.92
CA MET A 39 -2.39 0.65 5.32
C MET A 39 -1.97 -0.79 5.06
N MET A 40 -1.40 -1.08 3.88
CA MET A 40 -0.93 -2.41 3.53
C MET A 40 0.19 -2.90 4.46
N LYS A 41 1.15 -2.01 4.82
CA LYS A 41 2.17 -2.28 5.85
C LYS A 41 1.54 -2.73 7.16
N PHE A 42 0.57 -1.99 7.69
CA PHE A 42 -0.04 -2.35 8.97
C PHE A 42 -0.88 -3.63 8.91
N ILE A 43 -1.49 -3.95 7.77
CA ILE A 43 -2.14 -5.26 7.58
C ILE A 43 -1.09 -6.39 7.56
N ALA A 44 0.06 -6.19 6.90
CA ALA A 44 1.16 -7.15 6.90
C ALA A 44 1.71 -7.39 8.32
N GLU A 45 1.95 -6.32 9.08
CA GLU A 45 2.42 -6.39 10.46
C GLU A 45 1.40 -7.05 11.39
N LEU A 46 0.11 -6.73 11.24
CA LEU A 46 -0.97 -7.32 12.03
C LEU A 46 -1.08 -8.83 11.82
N THR A 47 -0.97 -9.31 10.59
CA THR A 47 -1.20 -10.71 10.23
C THR A 47 0.00 -11.63 10.47
N LYS A 48 1.22 -11.07 10.46
CA LYS A 48 2.48 -11.82 10.58
C LYS A 48 2.60 -12.66 11.87
N PRO A 49 2.27 -12.16 13.08
CA PRO A 49 2.33 -12.96 14.31
C PRO A 49 1.36 -14.15 14.32
N TYR A 50 0.25 -14.06 13.58
CA TYR A 50 -0.74 -15.14 13.48
C TYR A 50 -0.43 -16.14 12.37
N GLY A 51 0.64 -15.94 11.60
CA GLY A 51 1.01 -16.79 10.47
C GLY A 51 -0.03 -16.79 9.33
N ILE A 52 -0.89 -15.77 9.25
CA ILE A 52 -1.93 -15.68 8.22
C ILE A 52 -1.27 -15.19 6.93
N LYS A 53 -1.31 -16.02 5.88
CA LYS A 53 -0.80 -15.66 4.56
C LYS A 53 -1.42 -14.33 4.12
N THR A 54 -0.57 -13.37 3.73
CA THR A 54 -1.02 -12.03 3.36
C THR A 54 -0.38 -11.59 2.07
N VAL A 55 -1.21 -11.21 1.11
CA VAL A 55 -0.79 -10.69 -0.20
C VAL A 55 -1.15 -9.21 -0.26
N ALA A 56 -0.26 -8.39 -0.79
CA ALA A 56 -0.51 -6.97 -1.00
C ALA A 56 -0.26 -6.58 -2.46
N SER A 57 -1.18 -5.80 -3.04
CA SER A 57 -1.00 -5.20 -4.36
C SER A 57 -0.25 -3.88 -4.22
N LEU A 58 1.05 -3.90 -4.48
CA LEU A 58 1.91 -2.74 -4.29
C LEU A 58 1.60 -1.63 -5.30
N ASN A 59 1.87 -0.39 -4.90
CA ASN A 59 1.56 0.81 -5.67
C ASN A 59 2.78 1.74 -5.87
N PRO A 60 3.98 1.25 -6.24
CA PRO A 60 5.15 2.10 -6.49
C PRO A 60 4.93 3.01 -7.72
N ILE A 61 5.79 4.03 -7.87
CA ILE A 61 5.82 4.86 -9.07
C ILE A 61 6.07 3.99 -10.31
N MET A 62 5.27 4.20 -11.36
CA MET A 62 5.44 3.56 -12.66
C MET A 62 5.70 4.61 -13.74
N VAL A 63 6.48 4.25 -14.76
CA VAL A 63 6.71 5.09 -15.95
C VAL A 63 6.34 4.31 -17.20
N ASP A 64 7.10 3.27 -17.56
CA ASP A 64 6.82 2.48 -18.77
C ASP A 64 5.75 1.39 -18.53
N GLY A 65 5.76 0.75 -17.35
CA GLY A 65 4.79 -0.28 -17.00
C GLY A 65 5.00 -1.63 -17.70
N THR A 66 6.14 -1.83 -18.37
CA THR A 66 6.45 -3.02 -19.20
C THR A 66 7.79 -3.68 -18.85
N GLY A 67 8.43 -3.24 -17.76
CA GLY A 67 9.69 -3.81 -17.25
C GLY A 67 10.96 -3.16 -17.80
N MET A 68 10.87 -2.05 -18.54
CA MET A 68 12.02 -1.44 -19.21
C MET A 68 12.83 -0.49 -18.31
N CYS A 69 12.19 0.24 -17.38
CA CYS A 69 12.86 1.32 -16.66
C CYS A 69 13.21 1.04 -15.18
N GLY A 70 12.53 0.10 -14.53
CA GLY A 70 12.72 -0.19 -13.10
C GLY A 70 12.24 0.90 -12.14
N ALA A 71 11.47 1.90 -12.58
CA ALA A 71 10.85 2.90 -11.70
C ALA A 71 9.99 2.25 -10.60
N CYS A 72 9.31 1.17 -10.95
CA CYS A 72 8.43 0.41 -10.07
C CYS A 72 9.17 -0.66 -9.24
N ARG A 73 10.50 -0.58 -9.12
CA ARG A 73 11.25 -1.55 -8.33
C ARG A 73 10.84 -1.51 -6.86
N VAL A 74 10.85 -2.70 -6.25
CA VAL A 74 10.61 -2.97 -4.83
C VAL A 74 11.57 -4.06 -4.37
N THR A 75 11.95 -4.03 -3.09
CA THR A 75 12.68 -5.12 -2.46
C THR A 75 11.69 -6.10 -1.81
N VAL A 76 11.71 -7.37 -2.25
CA VAL A 76 10.86 -8.45 -1.72
C VAL A 76 11.74 -9.65 -1.38
N GLY A 77 11.76 -10.05 -0.11
CA GLY A 77 12.56 -11.19 0.34
C GLY A 77 14.08 -10.97 0.19
N GLY A 78 14.52 -9.71 0.14
CA GLY A 78 15.92 -9.35 -0.12
C GLY A 78 16.31 -9.29 -1.61
N GLU A 79 15.38 -9.57 -2.51
CA GLU A 79 15.60 -9.47 -3.96
C GLU A 79 14.90 -8.24 -4.55
N ILE A 80 15.52 -7.61 -5.55
CA ILE A 80 14.87 -6.55 -6.32
C ILE A 80 13.89 -7.19 -7.31
N LYS A 81 12.64 -6.72 -7.29
CA LYS A 81 11.55 -7.08 -8.20
C LYS A 81 10.93 -5.83 -8.82
N PHE A 82 10.38 -5.93 -10.01
CA PHE A 82 9.68 -4.84 -10.71
C PHE A 82 8.17 -5.07 -10.64
N ALA A 83 7.45 -4.23 -9.89
CA ALA A 83 6.03 -4.47 -9.64
C ALA A 83 5.16 -4.58 -10.91
N CYS A 84 5.55 -3.95 -12.02
CA CYS A 84 4.79 -4.01 -13.27
C CYS A 84 4.89 -5.35 -14.03
N VAL A 85 5.92 -6.17 -13.78
CA VAL A 85 6.14 -7.44 -14.50
C VAL A 85 6.32 -8.64 -13.59
N ASP A 86 6.88 -8.44 -12.39
CA ASP A 86 7.02 -9.49 -11.37
C ASP A 86 5.82 -9.52 -10.40
N GLY A 87 4.99 -8.46 -10.39
CA GLY A 87 3.88 -8.27 -9.46
C GLY A 87 2.56 -7.92 -10.15
N PRO A 88 1.79 -6.92 -9.67
CA PRO A 88 2.09 -6.01 -8.54
C PRO A 88 1.80 -6.64 -7.16
N GLU A 89 1.29 -7.87 -7.14
CA GLU A 89 0.96 -8.61 -5.93
C GLU A 89 2.15 -9.40 -5.41
N PHE A 90 2.51 -9.17 -4.15
CA PHE A 90 3.61 -9.87 -3.48
C PHE A 90 3.20 -10.37 -2.09
N ASP A 91 3.99 -11.29 -1.53
CA ASP A 91 3.89 -11.66 -0.12
C ASP A 91 4.19 -10.44 0.74
N ALA A 92 3.16 -9.92 1.40
CA ALA A 92 3.20 -8.70 2.19
C ALA A 92 4.20 -8.78 3.36
N HIS A 93 4.51 -10.00 3.83
CA HIS A 93 5.44 -10.22 4.94
C HIS A 93 6.91 -10.14 4.52
N GLN A 94 7.18 -10.12 3.21
CA GLN A 94 8.51 -10.05 2.61
C GLN A 94 8.86 -8.70 1.98
N VAL A 95 7.90 -7.78 1.88
CA VAL A 95 8.08 -6.45 1.27
C VAL A 95 8.85 -5.51 2.20
N ASP A 96 9.83 -4.78 1.66
CA ASP A 96 10.41 -3.62 2.34
C ASP A 96 9.47 -2.40 2.22
N TRP A 97 8.60 -2.25 3.21
CA TRP A 97 7.60 -1.19 3.24
C TRP A 97 8.20 0.21 3.42
N ASP A 98 9.32 0.33 4.15
CA ASP A 98 9.93 1.62 4.43
C ASP A 98 10.69 2.13 3.19
N GLU A 99 11.36 1.24 2.45
CA GLU A 99 11.90 1.56 1.13
C GLU A 99 10.79 2.02 0.17
N LEU A 100 9.71 1.25 0.04
CA LEU A 100 8.60 1.59 -0.85
C LEU A 100 8.02 2.98 -0.55
N MET A 101 7.73 3.28 0.72
CA MET A 101 7.16 4.57 1.12
C MET A 101 8.14 5.73 0.88
N LYS A 102 9.44 5.55 1.12
CA LYS A 102 10.45 6.57 0.78
C LYS A 102 10.51 6.85 -0.72
N ARG A 103 10.39 5.81 -1.55
CA ARG A 103 10.37 5.95 -3.02
C ARG A 103 9.12 6.67 -3.52
N LEU A 104 7.98 6.47 -2.86
CA LEU A 104 6.72 7.15 -3.18
C LEU A 104 6.76 8.65 -2.89
N ASP A 105 7.48 9.08 -1.86
CA ASP A 105 7.56 10.49 -1.46
C ASP A 105 8.57 11.31 -2.30
N TYR A 106 9.33 10.67 -3.20
CA TYR A 106 10.47 11.29 -3.87
C TYR A 106 10.12 12.53 -4.70
N TYR A 107 8.96 12.55 -5.37
CA TYR A 107 8.56 13.63 -6.27
C TYR A 107 7.63 14.68 -5.64
N ARG A 108 7.42 14.63 -4.32
CA ARG A 108 6.42 15.43 -3.61
C ARG A 108 6.47 16.93 -3.92
N ASP A 109 7.67 17.51 -3.98
CA ASP A 109 7.83 18.94 -4.26
C ASP A 109 7.44 19.29 -5.71
N LEU A 110 7.79 18.42 -6.67
CA LEU A 110 7.44 18.61 -8.08
C LEU A 110 5.95 18.36 -8.33
N GLU A 111 5.35 17.38 -7.66
CA GLU A 111 3.91 17.14 -7.66
C GLU A 111 3.15 18.37 -7.17
N LYS A 112 3.61 18.98 -6.07
CA LYS A 112 3.06 20.23 -5.54
C LYS A 112 3.20 21.37 -6.54
N ILE A 113 4.39 21.58 -7.12
CA ILE A 113 4.62 22.64 -8.12
C ILE A 113 3.68 22.46 -9.33
N SER A 114 3.54 21.23 -9.83
CA SER A 114 2.66 20.90 -10.94
C SER A 114 1.20 21.23 -10.62
N PHE A 115 0.72 20.82 -9.44
CA PHE A 115 -0.65 21.06 -9.01
C PHE A 115 -0.94 22.56 -8.79
N GLU A 116 -0.02 23.30 -8.16
CA GLU A 116 -0.17 24.75 -7.97
C GLU A 116 -0.15 25.52 -9.30
N LYS A 117 0.71 25.10 -10.25
CA LYS A 117 0.71 25.67 -11.60
C LYS A 117 -0.63 25.48 -12.29
N TRP A 118 -1.17 24.25 -12.27
CA TRP A 118 -2.49 23.95 -12.85
C TRP A 118 -3.61 24.77 -12.21
N LYS A 119 -3.66 24.87 -10.87
CA LYS A 119 -4.69 25.67 -10.20
C LYS A 119 -4.68 27.15 -10.60
N ARG A 120 -3.49 27.74 -10.74
CA ARG A 120 -3.32 29.13 -11.20
C ARG A 120 -3.78 29.31 -12.63
N GLU A 121 -3.46 28.38 -13.52
CA GLU A 121 -3.87 28.43 -14.94
C GLU A 121 -5.38 28.25 -15.11
N MET A 122 -6.04 27.54 -14.19
CA MET A 122 -7.49 27.32 -14.17
C MET A 122 -8.29 28.38 -13.39
N GLY A 123 -7.64 29.40 -12.83
CA GLY A 123 -8.30 30.47 -12.06
C GLY A 123 -8.94 30.00 -10.74
N MET A 124 -8.48 28.88 -10.19
CA MET A 124 -8.93 28.37 -8.88
C MET A 124 -8.22 29.03 -7.70
N VAL A 125 -7.13 29.76 -7.96
CA VAL A 125 -6.36 30.62 -7.05
C VAL A 125 -5.67 31.73 -7.84
#